data_AF-A0A9Q9AZA2-F1
#
_entry.id   AF-A0A9Q9AZA2-F1
#
_cell.length_a   1.000
_cell.length_b   1.000
_cell.length_c   1.000
_cell.angle_alpha   90.00
_cell.angle_beta   90.00
_cell.angle_gamma   90.00
#
_symmetry.space_group_name_H-M   'P 1'
#
loop_
_entity.id
_entity.type
_entity.pdbx_description
1 polymer ?
#
loop_
_entity_poly.entity_id
_entity_poly.type
_entity_poly.pdbx_seq_one_letter_code
_entity_poly.pdbx_strand_id
1 'polypeptide(L)'
;MTIGAIMEFLGAVLAGSRVAGTIRNDIIQLSEFEETPSVLMLGMLCALIGSSLFLTLATKIGLPVSTTHCIIGGIIGVELATVGANGVDWSWEGVSQVFAAWGIAPCVAGIFGTILSLFTKYGVMKSRNPLMFGLMTIPVFFGITSGILTMLVVWKGAASLDLDDWGVAPTVGTIFGVASGVALLSAIFLMPFIYFRLVKEDWKLKQ
;
A
#
# COMPACT_ATOMS: atom_id res chain seq x y z
N MET A 1 -0.12 -2.31 -18.33
CA MET A 1 0.94 -1.43 -17.77
C MET A 1 0.45 -0.01 -17.55
N THR A 2 -0.26 0.62 -18.48
CA THR A 2 -0.74 2.02 -18.38
C THR A 2 -1.60 2.30 -17.15
N ILE A 3 -2.62 1.48 -16.87
CA ILE A 3 -3.48 1.67 -15.68
C ILE A 3 -2.67 1.57 -14.38
N GLY A 4 -1.80 0.56 -14.28
CA GLY A 4 -0.92 0.39 -13.13
C GLY A 4 -0.01 1.59 -12.91
N ALA A 5 0.64 2.09 -13.96
CA ALA A 5 1.53 3.26 -13.85
C ALA A 5 0.80 4.52 -13.34
N ILE A 6 -0.43 4.76 -13.81
CA ILE A 6 -1.24 5.90 -13.37
C ILE A 6 -1.62 5.74 -11.89
N MET A 7 -2.10 4.55 -11.50
CA MET A 7 -2.54 4.29 -10.13
C MET A 7 -1.39 4.33 -9.12
N GLU A 8 -0.22 3.76 -9.48
CA GLU A 8 1.00 3.83 -8.65
C GLU A 8 1.49 5.27 -8.50
N PHE A 9 1.50 6.05 -9.59
CA PHE A 9 1.88 7.47 -9.53
C PHE A 9 0.93 8.27 -8.63
N LEU A 10 -0.39 8.11 -8.80
CA LEU A 10 -1.38 8.78 -7.96
C LEU A 10 -1.24 8.36 -6.49
N GLY A 11 -1.05 7.07 -6.21
CA GLY A 11 -0.82 6.57 -4.86
C GLY A 11 0.43 7.17 -4.22
N ALA A 12 1.55 7.22 -4.96
CA ALA A 12 2.80 7.80 -4.49
C ALA A 12 2.67 9.30 -4.17
N VAL A 13 1.98 10.06 -5.03
CA VAL A 13 1.77 11.51 -4.82
C VAL A 13 0.81 11.78 -3.66
N LEU A 14 -0.28 10.99 -3.55
CA LEU A 14 -1.34 11.26 -2.57
C LEU A 14 -1.02 10.73 -1.17
N ALA A 15 -0.26 9.64 -1.05
CA ALA A 15 -0.04 8.93 0.23
C ALA A 15 1.43 8.56 0.52
N GLY A 16 2.37 8.87 -0.39
CA GLY A 16 3.77 8.45 -0.26
C GLY A 16 4.61 9.26 0.72
N SER A 17 4.18 10.47 1.10
CA SER A 17 4.96 11.38 1.96
C SER A 17 5.30 10.79 3.33
N ARG A 18 4.41 9.99 3.90
CA ARG A 18 4.59 9.35 5.21
C ARG A 18 5.72 8.34 5.21
N VAL A 19 5.73 7.44 4.23
CA VAL A 19 6.79 6.41 4.12
C VAL A 19 8.13 7.07 3.82
N ALA A 20 8.14 8.12 2.99
CA ALA A 20 9.34 8.92 2.78
C ALA A 20 9.84 9.60 4.07
N GLY A 21 8.92 10.08 4.92
CA GLY A 21 9.23 10.62 6.24
C GLY A 21 9.91 9.60 7.16
N THR A 22 9.36 8.39 7.25
CA THR A 22 9.95 7.29 8.05
C THR A 22 11.34 6.90 7.55
N ILE A 23 11.54 6.80 6.23
CA ILE A 23 12.86 6.48 5.66
C ILE A 23 13.89 7.56 6.00
N ARG A 24 13.48 8.83 6.05
CA ARG A 24 14.37 9.97 6.35
C ARG A 24 14.70 10.09 7.84
N ASN A 25 13.70 9.95 8.69
CA ASN A 25 13.80 10.36 10.10
C ASN A 25 14.06 9.17 11.05
N ASP A 26 13.51 7.99 10.74
CA ASP A 26 13.50 6.85 11.67
C ASP A 26 14.67 5.89 11.41
N ILE A 27 15.40 6.04 10.29
CA ILE A 27 16.53 5.17 9.95
C ILE A 27 17.86 5.84 10.28
N ILE A 28 17.95 7.16 10.08
CA ILE A 28 19.19 7.93 10.14
C ILE A 28 19.15 8.89 11.32
N GLN A 29 20.21 8.93 12.12
CA GLN A 29 20.36 9.94 13.17
C GLN A 29 20.77 11.29 12.58
N LEU A 30 19.77 12.12 12.27
CA LEU A 30 19.95 13.45 11.65
C LEU A 30 20.88 14.39 12.45
N SER A 31 20.97 14.23 13.77
CA SER A 31 21.82 15.03 14.66
C SER A 31 23.32 14.93 14.33
N GLU A 32 23.78 13.76 13.88
CA GLU A 32 25.19 13.51 13.54
C GLU A 32 25.63 14.24 12.26
N PHE A 33 24.67 14.68 11.44
CA PHE A 33 24.92 15.33 10.16
C PHE A 33 24.62 16.84 10.15
N GLU A 34 24.26 17.44 11.29
CA GLU A 34 23.93 18.87 11.38
C GLU A 34 25.10 19.76 10.97
N GLU A 35 26.33 19.39 11.36
CA GLU A 35 27.53 20.16 11.02
C GLU A 35 28.01 19.91 9.58
N THR A 36 27.58 18.81 8.94
CA THR A 36 28.05 18.40 7.60
C THR A 36 26.91 17.88 6.68
N PRO A 37 25.91 18.72 6.34
CA PRO A 37 24.76 18.30 5.53
C PRO A 37 25.16 17.82 4.12
N SER A 38 26.29 18.27 3.59
CA SER A 38 26.83 17.83 2.30
C SER A 38 27.16 16.33 2.27
N VAL A 39 27.62 15.77 3.40
CA VAL A 39 27.94 14.34 3.52
C VAL A 39 26.67 13.51 3.50
N LEU A 40 25.62 13.94 4.20
CA LEU A 40 24.31 13.29 4.18
C LEU A 40 23.71 13.28 2.77
N MET A 41 23.76 14.41 2.04
CA MET A 41 23.28 14.49 0.66
C MET A 41 24.01 13.51 -0.27
N LEU A 42 25.34 13.45 -0.18
CA LEU A 42 26.13 12.52 -0.97
C LEU A 42 25.83 11.07 -0.59
N GLY A 43 25.68 10.80 0.71
CA GLY A 43 25.31 9.49 1.23
C GLY A 43 23.97 9.00 0.69
N MET A 44 22.94 9.84 0.72
CA MET A 44 21.61 9.48 0.18
C MET A 44 21.65 9.23 -1.33
N LEU A 45 22.46 9.99 -2.08
CA LEU A 45 22.68 9.73 -3.50
C LEU A 45 23.35 8.36 -3.73
N CYS A 46 24.37 8.01 -2.92
CA CYS A 46 25.02 6.70 -2.96
C CYS A 46 24.03 5.56 -2.63
N ALA A 47 23.18 5.74 -1.62
CA ALA A 47 22.15 4.77 -1.26
C ALA A 47 21.13 4.57 -2.41
N LEU A 48 20.70 5.64 -3.07
CA LEU A 48 19.81 5.58 -4.23
C LEU A 48 20.46 4.86 -5.41
N ILE A 49 21.71 5.17 -5.74
CA ILE A 49 22.42 4.52 -6.86
C ILE A 49 22.64 3.04 -6.56
N GLY A 50 23.12 2.71 -5.36
CA GLY A 50 23.39 1.33 -4.96
C GLY A 50 22.13 0.46 -4.97
N SER A 51 21.04 0.96 -4.36
CA SER A 51 19.76 0.26 -4.35
C SER A 51 19.15 0.12 -5.75
N SER A 52 19.21 1.17 -6.57
CA SER A 52 18.68 1.15 -7.95
C SER A 52 19.45 0.20 -8.87
N LEU A 53 20.77 0.16 -8.76
CA LEU A 53 21.61 -0.77 -9.53
C LEU A 53 21.28 -2.22 -9.17
N PHE A 54 21.23 -2.52 -7.87
CA PHE A 54 20.89 -3.87 -7.40
C PHE A 54 19.48 -4.27 -7.84
N LEU A 55 18.49 -3.39 -7.68
CA LEU A 55 17.12 -3.64 -8.10
C LEU A 55 17.00 -3.86 -9.61
N THR A 56 17.71 -3.08 -10.42
CA THR A 56 17.72 -3.21 -11.88
C THR A 56 18.33 -4.55 -12.31
N LEU A 57 19.43 -4.95 -11.67
CA LEU A 57 20.07 -6.24 -11.92
C LEU A 57 19.15 -7.41 -11.53
N ALA A 58 18.56 -7.36 -10.33
CA ALA A 58 17.62 -8.38 -9.87
C ALA A 58 16.42 -8.52 -10.80
N THR A 59 15.84 -7.38 -11.21
CA THR A 59 14.70 -7.32 -12.15
C THR A 59 15.09 -7.91 -13.51
N LYS A 60 16.30 -7.63 -14.02
CA LYS A 60 16.79 -8.18 -15.29
C LYS A 60 16.92 -9.70 -15.27
N ILE A 61 17.26 -10.28 -14.11
CA ILE A 61 17.39 -11.74 -13.91
C ILE A 61 16.04 -12.37 -13.57
N GLY A 62 14.98 -11.58 -13.38
CA GLY A 62 13.62 -12.06 -13.08
C GLY A 62 13.39 -12.41 -11.61
N LEU A 63 14.25 -11.95 -10.70
CA LEU A 63 14.08 -12.17 -9.26
C LEU A 63 13.09 -11.13 -8.68
N PRO A 64 12.00 -11.57 -8.01
CA PRO A 64 11.09 -10.65 -7.32
C PRO A 64 11.74 -10.20 -6.00
N VAL A 65 12.37 -9.02 -6.03
CA VAL A 65 13.04 -8.42 -4.87
C VAL A 65 12.25 -7.22 -4.35
N SER A 66 12.25 -7.04 -3.03
CA SER A 66 11.58 -5.89 -2.39
C SER A 66 12.40 -4.61 -2.52
N THR A 67 11.83 -3.61 -3.17
CA THR A 67 12.42 -2.27 -3.35
C THR A 67 12.70 -1.58 -2.01
N THR A 68 11.81 -1.74 -1.02
CA THR A 68 11.95 -1.16 0.32
C THR A 68 13.16 -1.71 1.06
N HIS A 69 13.43 -3.02 0.97
CA HIS A 69 14.61 -3.62 1.59
C HIS A 69 15.90 -3.11 0.95
N CYS A 70 15.91 -2.93 -0.38
CA CYS A 70 17.06 -2.42 -1.11
C CYS A 70 17.46 -1.01 -0.68
N ILE A 71 16.50 -0.08 -0.58
CA ILE A 71 16.81 1.31 -0.20
C ILE A 71 17.20 1.42 1.28
N ILE A 72 16.51 0.71 2.18
CA ILE A 72 16.82 0.71 3.62
C ILE A 72 18.21 0.11 3.87
N GLY A 73 18.54 -1.02 3.22
CA GLY A 73 19.88 -1.60 3.30
C GLY A 73 20.97 -0.67 2.74
N GLY A 74 20.67 0.07 1.66
CA GLY A 74 21.57 1.08 1.12
C GLY A 74 21.83 2.24 2.08
N ILE A 75 20.79 2.73 2.76
CA ILE A 75 20.89 3.79 3.77
C ILE A 75 21.72 3.33 4.96
N ILE A 76 21.41 2.15 5.53
CA ILE A 76 22.17 1.56 6.64
C ILE A 76 23.65 1.41 6.24
N GLY A 77 23.95 0.94 5.02
CA GLY A 77 25.32 0.81 4.54
C GLY A 77 26.09 2.14 4.46
N VAL A 78 25.42 3.20 4.02
CA VAL A 78 26.00 4.56 3.95
C VAL A 78 26.25 5.12 5.34
N GLU A 79 25.33 4.93 6.26
CA GLU A 79 25.45 5.41 7.64
C GLU A 79 26.56 4.69 8.40
N LEU A 80 26.67 3.38 8.23
CA LEU A 80 27.81 2.60 8.72
C LEU A 80 29.15 3.06 8.14
N ALA A 81 29.18 3.51 6.88
CA ALA A 81 30.40 3.98 6.22
C ALA A 81 30.80 5.41 6.61
N THR A 82 29.85 6.23 7.07
CA THR A 82 30.08 7.66 7.36
C THR A 82 30.26 7.94 8.84
N VAL A 83 29.36 7.42 9.69
CA VAL A 83 29.32 7.67 11.14
C VAL A 83 29.68 6.41 11.94
N GLY A 84 29.58 5.22 11.33
CA GLY A 84 29.86 3.95 11.97
C GLY A 84 28.60 3.32 12.60
N ALA A 85 28.78 2.23 13.34
CA ALA A 85 27.67 1.45 13.91
C ALA A 85 26.74 2.24 14.83
N ASN A 86 27.25 3.30 15.47
CA ASN A 86 26.46 4.16 16.36
C ASN A 86 25.60 5.20 15.62
N GLY A 87 25.86 5.45 14.33
CA GLY A 87 25.06 6.39 13.55
C GLY A 87 23.67 5.84 13.21
N VAL A 88 23.56 4.53 13.00
CA VAL A 88 22.28 3.88 12.71
C VAL A 88 21.42 3.84 13.97
N ASP A 89 20.15 4.25 13.88
CA ASP A 89 19.22 4.11 14.99
C ASP A 89 18.75 2.64 15.15
N TRP A 90 19.46 1.89 15.99
CA TRP A 90 19.10 0.52 16.36
C TRP A 90 17.99 0.43 17.41
N SER A 91 17.45 1.56 17.86
CA SER A 91 16.38 1.58 18.85
C SER A 91 15.11 0.88 18.36
N TRP A 92 14.17 0.67 19.27
CA TRP A 92 12.85 0.15 18.93
C TRP A 92 12.09 1.08 17.98
N GLU A 93 12.35 2.39 18.04
CA GLU A 93 11.64 3.36 17.21
C GLU A 93 12.25 3.51 15.82
N GLY A 94 13.50 3.07 15.64
CA GLY A 94 14.19 3.12 14.36
C GLY A 94 14.16 1.81 13.58
N VAL A 95 15.35 1.31 13.27
CA VAL A 95 15.54 0.18 12.34
C VAL A 95 14.87 -1.10 12.84
N SER A 96 14.87 -1.36 14.15
CA SER A 96 14.36 -2.64 14.66
C SER A 96 12.83 -2.80 14.52
N GLN A 97 12.04 -1.73 14.58
CA GLN A 97 10.60 -1.77 14.27
C GLN A 97 10.36 -2.09 12.80
N VAL A 98 11.20 -1.59 11.88
CA VAL A 98 11.11 -1.93 10.46
C VAL A 98 11.32 -3.43 10.24
N PHE A 99 12.34 -4.01 10.87
CA PHE A 99 12.58 -5.46 10.82
C PHE A 99 11.42 -6.26 11.42
N ALA A 100 10.86 -5.82 12.54
CA ALA A 100 9.68 -6.46 13.13
C ALA A 100 8.48 -6.41 12.17
N ALA A 101 8.25 -5.27 11.50
CA ALA A 101 7.19 -5.11 10.51
C ALA A 101 7.33 -6.06 9.32
N TRP A 102 8.55 -6.41 8.90
CA TRP A 102 8.79 -7.38 7.81
C TRP A 102 8.34 -8.79 8.15
N GLY A 103 8.34 -9.18 9.42
CA GLY A 103 7.77 -10.47 9.87
C GLY A 103 6.27 -10.39 10.12
N ILE A 104 5.82 -9.33 10.78
CA ILE A 104 4.41 -9.20 11.20
C ILE A 104 3.49 -8.99 10.00
N ALA A 105 3.88 -8.15 9.02
CA ALA A 105 3.00 -7.79 7.91
C ALA A 105 2.61 -8.99 7.03
N PRO A 106 3.53 -9.88 6.60
CA PRO A 106 3.15 -11.09 5.86
C PRO A 106 2.27 -12.03 6.68
N CYS A 107 2.51 -12.18 7.98
CA CYS A 107 1.67 -13.02 8.84
C CYS A 107 0.23 -12.50 8.91
N VAL A 108 0.07 -11.19 9.15
CA VAL A 108 -1.25 -10.54 9.19
C VAL A 108 -1.92 -10.65 7.82
N ALA A 109 -1.21 -10.38 6.72
CA ALA A 109 -1.74 -10.53 5.37
C ALA A 109 -2.18 -11.98 5.08
N GLY A 110 -1.42 -12.98 5.53
CA GLY A 110 -1.76 -14.39 5.40
C GLY A 110 -3.04 -14.77 6.16
N ILE A 111 -3.23 -14.24 7.37
CA ILE A 111 -4.45 -14.45 8.16
C ILE A 111 -5.67 -13.84 7.43
N PHE A 112 -5.60 -12.57 7.04
CA PHE A 112 -6.69 -11.90 6.32
C PHE A 112 -6.98 -12.57 4.97
N GLY A 113 -5.94 -12.93 4.21
CA GLY A 113 -6.08 -13.64 2.95
C GLY A 113 -6.77 -15.00 3.13
N THR A 114 -6.43 -15.73 4.19
CA THR A 114 -7.09 -16.99 4.54
C THR A 114 -8.56 -16.77 4.88
N ILE A 115 -8.90 -15.77 5.69
CA ILE A 115 -10.28 -15.44 6.05
C ILE A 115 -11.11 -15.10 4.80
N LEU A 116 -10.62 -14.21 3.93
CA LEU A 116 -11.31 -13.85 2.69
C LEU A 116 -11.47 -15.05 1.74
N SER A 117 -10.45 -15.89 1.63
CA SER A 117 -10.48 -17.09 0.78
C SER A 117 -11.49 -18.12 1.29
N LEU A 118 -11.54 -18.37 2.60
CA LEU A 118 -12.52 -19.27 3.21
C LEU A 118 -13.94 -18.71 3.06
N PHE A 119 -14.13 -17.41 3.28
CA PHE A 119 -15.41 -16.75 3.05
C PHE A 119 -15.88 -16.92 1.60
N THR A 120 -15.00 -16.66 0.62
CA THR A 120 -15.33 -16.81 -0.80
C THR A 120 -15.63 -18.28 -1.13
N LYS A 121 -14.86 -19.22 -0.59
CA LYS A 121 -15.05 -20.65 -0.85
C LYS A 121 -16.38 -21.18 -0.30
N TYR A 122 -16.68 -20.91 0.96
CA TYR A 122 -17.88 -21.46 1.60
C TYR A 122 -19.12 -20.60 1.41
N GLY A 123 -18.97 -19.27 1.39
CA GLY A 123 -20.06 -18.33 1.18
C GLY A 123 -20.50 -18.22 -0.27
N VAL A 124 -19.56 -18.17 -1.22
CA VAL A 124 -19.88 -17.98 -2.64
C VAL A 124 -19.87 -19.30 -3.41
N MET A 125 -18.72 -20.00 -3.45
CA MET A 125 -18.54 -21.13 -4.37
C MET A 125 -19.36 -22.38 -4.00
N LYS A 126 -19.51 -22.69 -2.71
CA LYS A 126 -20.30 -23.85 -2.25
C LYS A 126 -21.80 -23.55 -2.08
N SER A 127 -22.25 -22.36 -2.45
CA SER A 127 -23.66 -21.98 -2.36
C SER A 127 -24.51 -22.70 -3.41
N ARG A 128 -25.83 -22.75 -3.20
CA ARG A 128 -26.78 -23.39 -4.12
C ARG A 128 -26.84 -22.72 -5.49
N ASN A 129 -26.50 -21.43 -5.57
CA ASN A 129 -26.37 -20.67 -6.81
C ASN A 129 -25.10 -19.80 -6.77
N PRO A 130 -23.92 -20.37 -7.09
CA PRO A 130 -22.62 -19.69 -6.96
C PRO A 130 -22.51 -18.44 -7.83
N LEU A 131 -23.14 -18.45 -9.00
CA LEU A 131 -23.07 -17.33 -9.94
C LEU A 131 -23.78 -16.09 -9.37
N MET A 132 -25.00 -16.26 -8.83
CA MET A 132 -25.74 -15.14 -8.26
C MET A 132 -25.13 -14.64 -6.95
N PHE A 133 -24.68 -15.54 -6.07
CA PHE A 133 -23.96 -15.15 -4.85
C PHE A 133 -22.66 -14.41 -5.18
N GLY A 134 -21.94 -14.84 -6.22
CA GLY A 134 -20.74 -14.16 -6.69
C GLY A 134 -21.04 -12.73 -7.10
N LEU A 135 -22.07 -12.53 -7.92
CA LEU A 135 -22.51 -11.20 -8.35
C LEU A 135 -22.95 -10.31 -7.19
N MET A 136 -23.67 -10.85 -6.21
CA MET A 136 -24.08 -10.12 -5.00
C MET A 136 -22.91 -9.75 -4.09
N THR A 137 -21.80 -10.49 -4.13
CA THR A 137 -20.63 -10.21 -3.29
C THR A 137 -19.76 -9.10 -3.89
N ILE A 138 -19.86 -8.84 -5.20
CA ILE A 138 -19.06 -7.79 -5.89
C ILE A 138 -19.23 -6.42 -5.20
N PRO A 139 -20.45 -5.89 -4.98
CA PRO A 139 -20.58 -4.58 -4.33
C PRO A 139 -20.03 -4.50 -2.92
N VAL A 140 -20.12 -5.60 -2.18
CA VAL A 140 -19.61 -5.68 -0.81
C VAL A 140 -18.08 -5.54 -0.81
N PHE A 141 -17.37 -6.26 -1.69
CA PHE A 141 -15.91 -6.14 -1.78
C PHE A 141 -15.45 -4.77 -2.26
N PHE A 142 -16.13 -4.18 -3.25
CA PHE A 142 -15.82 -2.82 -3.72
C PHE A 142 -16.08 -1.77 -2.63
N GLY A 143 -17.16 -1.91 -1.87
CA GLY A 143 -17.48 -1.04 -0.73
C GLY A 143 -16.44 -1.15 0.39
N ILE A 144 -16.05 -2.36 0.79
CA ILE A 144 -15.03 -2.57 1.82
C ILE A 144 -13.68 -1.99 1.37
N THR A 145 -13.26 -2.28 0.13
CA THR A 145 -11.96 -1.82 -0.39
C THR A 145 -11.91 -0.29 -0.47
N SER A 146 -12.95 0.35 -1.01
CA SER A 146 -13.03 1.80 -1.07
C SER A 146 -13.13 2.46 0.32
N GLY A 147 -13.82 1.83 1.27
CA GLY A 147 -13.86 2.28 2.66
C GLY A 147 -12.49 2.25 3.32
N ILE A 148 -11.73 1.16 3.17
CA ILE A 148 -10.37 1.04 3.70
C ILE A 148 -9.44 2.07 3.05
N LEU A 149 -9.51 2.25 1.73
CA LEU A 149 -8.70 3.27 1.05
C LEU A 149 -9.05 4.69 1.52
N THR A 150 -10.34 4.98 1.69
CA THR A 150 -10.80 6.29 2.19
C THR A 150 -10.34 6.51 3.63
N MET A 151 -10.41 5.48 4.48
CA MET A 151 -9.89 5.52 5.84
C MET A 151 -8.39 5.82 5.85
N LEU A 152 -7.59 5.17 4.99
CA LEU A 152 -6.17 5.44 4.88
C LEU A 152 -5.91 6.87 4.42
N VAL A 153 -6.68 7.40 3.47
CA VAL A 153 -6.53 8.77 2.98
C VAL A 153 -6.87 9.80 4.05
N VAL A 154 -8.03 9.65 4.72
CA VAL A 154 -8.55 10.63 5.67
C VAL A 154 -7.79 10.60 7.00
N TRP A 155 -7.50 9.41 7.54
CA TRP A 155 -6.82 9.31 8.84
C TRP A 155 -5.29 9.40 8.71
N LYS A 156 -4.73 9.01 7.55
CA LYS A 156 -3.28 8.84 7.44
C LYS A 156 -2.62 9.38 6.16
N GLY A 157 -3.38 9.76 5.14
CA GLY A 157 -2.86 9.76 3.77
C GLY A 157 -2.33 11.09 3.28
N ALA A 158 -3.04 12.19 3.52
CA ALA A 158 -2.71 13.43 2.84
C ALA A 158 -2.07 14.44 3.79
N ALA A 159 -0.74 14.44 3.89
CA ALA A 159 0.01 15.54 4.51
C ALA A 159 -0.24 16.91 3.83
N SER A 160 -0.84 16.91 2.63
CA SER A 160 -1.25 18.09 1.87
C SER A 160 -2.68 18.55 2.13
N LEU A 161 -3.52 17.69 2.73
CA LEU A 161 -4.88 18.02 3.14
C LEU A 161 -4.82 18.07 4.68
N ASP A 162 -4.74 19.25 5.25
CA ASP A 162 -4.62 19.52 6.70
C ASP A 162 -5.88 19.02 7.47
N LEU A 163 -6.06 17.70 7.51
CA LEU A 163 -7.25 16.98 7.99
C LEU A 163 -7.07 16.41 9.40
N ASP A 164 -5.92 16.65 10.03
CA ASP A 164 -5.58 16.08 11.34
C ASP A 164 -6.53 16.56 12.46
N ASP A 165 -7.18 17.71 12.29
CA ASP A 165 -8.14 18.27 13.24
C ASP A 165 -9.62 17.98 12.91
N TRP A 166 -9.91 17.14 11.90
CA TRP A 166 -11.29 16.76 11.62
C TRP A 166 -11.80 15.81 12.71
N GLY A 167 -12.80 16.28 13.46
CA GLY A 167 -13.44 15.49 14.51
C GLY A 167 -13.91 14.11 14.04
N VAL A 168 -14.12 13.20 14.99
CA VAL A 168 -14.43 11.79 14.70
C VAL A 168 -15.67 11.62 13.80
N ALA A 169 -16.67 12.50 13.94
CA ALA A 169 -17.93 12.43 13.21
C ALA A 169 -17.78 12.62 11.66
N PRO A 170 -17.16 13.69 11.13
CA PRO A 170 -16.94 13.83 9.69
C PRO A 170 -16.02 12.74 9.11
N THR A 171 -15.01 12.30 9.85
CA THR A 171 -14.10 11.22 9.41
C THR A 171 -14.83 9.90 9.23
N VAL A 172 -15.66 9.51 10.20
CA VAL A 172 -16.48 8.31 10.08
C VAL A 172 -17.53 8.46 8.98
N GLY A 173 -18.13 9.65 8.86
CA GLY A 173 -19.11 9.96 7.82
C GLY A 173 -18.57 9.84 6.40
N THR A 174 -17.34 10.31 6.14
CA THR A 174 -16.71 10.18 4.82
C THR A 174 -16.36 8.74 4.49
N ILE A 175 -15.83 7.97 5.44
CA ILE A 175 -15.49 6.56 5.23
C ILE A 175 -16.73 5.75 4.84
N PHE A 176 -17.79 5.81 5.65
CA PHE A 176 -19.02 5.08 5.36
C PHE A 176 -19.75 5.65 4.13
N GLY A 177 -19.73 6.97 3.94
CA GLY A 177 -20.32 7.63 2.78
C GLY A 177 -19.70 7.18 1.47
N VAL A 178 -18.36 7.14 1.38
CA VAL A 178 -17.65 6.66 0.19
C VAL A 178 -17.83 5.15 0.02
N ALA A 179 -17.70 4.36 1.09
CA ALA A 179 -17.89 2.91 1.02
C ALA A 179 -19.29 2.53 0.52
N SER A 180 -20.34 3.15 1.08
CA SER A 180 -21.72 2.93 0.66
C SER A 180 -21.98 3.49 -0.75
N GLY A 181 -21.42 4.66 -1.09
CA GLY A 181 -21.56 5.25 -2.42
C GLY A 181 -20.97 4.36 -3.52
N VAL A 182 -19.76 3.86 -3.31
CA VAL A 182 -19.09 2.94 -4.26
C VAL A 182 -19.81 1.59 -4.32
N ALA A 183 -20.27 1.06 -3.18
CA ALA A 183 -21.08 -0.15 -3.16
C ALA A 183 -22.38 0.03 -3.97
N LEU A 184 -23.11 1.13 -3.78
CA LEU A 184 -24.33 1.43 -4.53
C LEU A 184 -24.06 1.59 -6.02
N LEU A 185 -23.02 2.33 -6.41
CA LEU A 185 -22.64 2.48 -7.82
C LEU A 185 -22.32 1.13 -8.46
N SER A 186 -21.55 0.28 -7.77
CA SER A 186 -21.25 -1.05 -8.28
C SER A 186 -22.50 -1.95 -8.33
N ALA A 187 -23.45 -1.80 -7.40
CA ALA A 187 -24.69 -2.56 -7.41
C ALA A 187 -25.66 -2.11 -8.53
N ILE A 188 -25.66 -0.82 -8.89
CA ILE A 188 -26.55 -0.26 -9.92
C ILE A 188 -25.98 -0.43 -11.33
N PHE A 189 -24.67 -0.26 -11.52
CA PHE A 189 -24.06 -0.27 -12.85
C PHE A 189 -23.29 -1.56 -13.14
N LEU A 190 -22.39 -1.94 -12.24
CA LEU A 190 -21.46 -3.05 -12.50
C LEU A 190 -22.16 -4.42 -12.38
N MET A 191 -22.96 -4.63 -11.33
CA MET A 191 -23.66 -5.89 -11.12
C MET A 191 -24.64 -6.20 -12.27
N PRO A 192 -25.51 -5.27 -12.74
CA PRO A 192 -26.40 -5.57 -13.84
C PRO A 192 -25.62 -5.80 -15.13
N PHE A 193 -24.60 -4.99 -15.42
CA PHE A 193 -23.76 -5.18 -16.60
C PHE A 193 -23.15 -6.59 -16.66
N ILE A 194 -22.54 -7.04 -15.56
CA ILE A 194 -21.94 -8.38 -15.48
C ILE A 194 -23.04 -9.46 -15.52
N TYR A 195 -24.18 -9.26 -14.85
CA TYR A 195 -25.32 -10.16 -14.88
C TYR A 195 -25.86 -10.36 -16.31
N PHE A 196 -26.09 -9.28 -17.05
CA PHE A 196 -26.54 -9.33 -18.44
C PHE A 196 -25.53 -10.04 -19.34
N ARG A 197 -24.24 -9.83 -19.10
CA ARG A 197 -23.16 -10.44 -19.89
C ARG A 197 -22.96 -11.93 -19.61
N LEU A 198 -23.03 -12.36 -18.35
CA LEU A 198 -22.72 -13.73 -17.93
C LEU A 198 -23.96 -14.63 -17.84
N VAL A 199 -25.10 -14.12 -17.40
CA VAL A 199 -26.32 -14.93 -17.19
C VAL A 199 -27.21 -14.94 -18.41
N LYS A 200 -27.38 -13.79 -19.08
CA LYS A 200 -28.21 -13.69 -20.28
C LYS A 200 -27.43 -13.88 -21.59
N GLU A 201 -26.12 -14.07 -21.50
CA GLU A 201 -25.18 -14.29 -22.62
C GLU A 201 -25.39 -13.36 -23.84
N ASP A 202 -25.77 -12.10 -23.59
CA ASP A 202 -26.21 -11.19 -24.65
C ASP A 202 -25.07 -10.96 -25.67
N TRP A 203 -25.31 -11.38 -26.92
CA TRP A 203 -24.28 -11.40 -27.98
C TRP A 203 -23.76 -10.01 -28.33
N LYS A 204 -24.50 -8.95 -28.01
CA LYS A 204 -24.13 -7.56 -28.34
C LYS A 204 -22.98 -7.03 -27.47
N LEU A 205 -22.71 -7.66 -26.33
CA LEU A 205 -21.66 -7.26 -25.37
C LEU A 205 -20.40 -8.14 -25.47
N LYS A 206 -20.36 -9.10 -26.41
CA LYS A 206 -19.21 -10.00 -26.64
C LYS A 206 -18.23 -9.48 -27.71
N GLN A 207 -18.51 -8.35 -28.34
CA GLN A 207 -17.60 -7.70 -29.30
C GLN A 207 -16.51 -6.88 -28.60
#